data_AF-A0A6N7KZM9-F1
#
_entry.id   AF-A0A6N7KZM9-F1
#
_cell.length_a   1.000
_cell.length_b   1.000
_cell.length_c   1.000
_cell.angle_alpha   90.00
_cell.angle_beta   90.00
_cell.angle_gamma   90.00
#
_symmetry.space_group_name_H-M   'P 1'
#
loop_
_entity.id
_entity.type
_entity.pdbx_description
1 polymer ?
#
loop_
_entity_poly.entity_id
_entity_poly.type
_entity_poly.pdbx_seq_one_letter_code
_entity_poly.pdbx_strand_id
1 'polypeptide(L)'
;MHTACGRTIAVSRFAPEVLPDVGRVVLDTACEPYDTDEVWASLTPAEARQLAGMLLRQAAAVENPHSLRPGRIEVDPVAGDLYAIGLRSHALAVDQPAQAGGGDAAPTPVELCASALASCTAHYAGGYLDRHGLSRDGLHVTADYTMARDRPARIASVSIEVTAPSLPPERAPGLLAVIRHCTVKNTLDNPPDVTVSLNDTGEALVS
;
A
#
# COMPACT_ATOMS: atom_id res chain seq x y z
N MET A 1 -5.74 -13.97 -10.48
CA MET A 1 -4.50 -13.67 -11.23
C MET A 1 -4.17 -14.85 -12.13
N HIS A 2 -3.61 -14.58 -13.30
CA HIS A 2 -3.05 -15.63 -14.16
C HIS A 2 -1.55 -15.68 -13.91
N THR A 3 -1.00 -16.86 -13.70
CA THR A 3 0.43 -17.08 -13.41
C THR A 3 1.19 -17.48 -14.67
N ALA A 4 2.50 -17.30 -14.66
CA ALA A 4 3.40 -17.70 -15.74
C ALA A 4 3.43 -19.22 -15.96
N CYS A 5 3.07 -20.01 -14.95
CA CYS A 5 2.87 -21.46 -15.09
C CYS A 5 1.50 -21.82 -15.70
N GLY A 6 0.74 -20.85 -16.21
CA GLY A 6 -0.51 -21.08 -16.94
C GLY A 6 -1.75 -21.25 -16.06
N ARG A 7 -1.66 -21.02 -14.74
CA ARG A 7 -2.78 -21.21 -13.82
C ARG A 7 -3.55 -19.94 -13.53
N THR A 8 -4.84 -20.09 -13.24
CA THR A 8 -5.64 -19.05 -12.62
C THR A 8 -5.73 -19.29 -11.12
N ILE A 9 -5.30 -18.31 -10.33
CA ILE A 9 -5.43 -18.30 -8.87
C ILE A 9 -6.37 -17.17 -8.46
N ALA A 10 -7.44 -17.47 -7.75
CA ALA A 10 -8.32 -16.47 -7.17
C ALA A 10 -8.20 -16.48 -5.64
N VAL A 11 -8.35 -15.30 -5.03
CA VAL A 11 -8.44 -15.18 -3.57
C VAL A 11 -9.72 -14.45 -3.25
N SER A 12 -10.60 -15.09 -2.49
CA SER A 12 -11.92 -14.57 -2.13
C SER A 12 -12.16 -14.73 -0.63
N ARG A 13 -13.24 -14.11 -0.14
CA ARG A 13 -13.75 -14.33 1.21
C ARG A 13 -14.87 -15.34 1.19
N PHE A 14 -14.97 -16.14 2.24
CA PHE A 14 -16.10 -17.02 2.50
C PHE A 14 -16.58 -16.82 3.94
N ALA A 15 -17.83 -16.40 4.08
CA ALA A 15 -18.51 -16.27 5.36
C ALA A 15 -19.70 -17.23 5.36
N PRO A 16 -19.58 -18.44 5.94
CA PRO A 16 -20.68 -19.39 5.96
C PRO A 16 -21.82 -18.88 6.85
N GLU A 17 -23.05 -18.90 6.35
CA GLU A 17 -24.26 -18.48 7.10
C GLU A 17 -24.47 -19.27 8.40
N VAL A 18 -23.86 -20.45 8.52
CA VAL A 18 -24.03 -21.40 9.63
C VAL A 18 -22.97 -21.24 10.73
N LEU A 19 -21.89 -20.51 10.49
CA LEU A 19 -20.81 -20.25 11.48
C LEU A 19 -20.37 -18.77 11.40
N PRO A 20 -21.13 -17.84 12.01
CA PRO A 20 -20.93 -16.40 11.85
C PRO A 20 -19.57 -15.88 12.37
N ASP A 21 -18.84 -16.69 13.15
CA ASP A 21 -17.59 -16.27 13.81
C ASP A 21 -16.31 -16.78 13.14
N VAL A 22 -16.39 -17.49 12.00
CA VAL A 22 -15.21 -17.97 11.27
C VAL A 22 -15.29 -17.56 9.81
N GLY A 23 -15.03 -16.28 9.54
CA GLY A 23 -14.73 -15.85 8.18
C GLY A 23 -13.47 -16.54 7.68
N ARG A 24 -13.44 -16.91 6.40
CA ARG A 24 -12.33 -17.62 5.77
C ARG A 24 -11.83 -16.84 4.57
N VAL A 25 -10.52 -16.85 4.39
CA VAL A 25 -9.91 -16.52 3.10
C VAL A 25 -9.84 -17.81 2.29
N VAL A 26 -10.41 -17.79 1.09
CA VAL A 26 -10.39 -18.91 0.16
C VAL A 26 -9.36 -18.61 -0.91
N LEU A 27 -8.39 -19.50 -1.03
CA LEU A 27 -7.50 -19.60 -2.19
C LEU A 27 -8.12 -20.62 -3.13
N ASP A 28 -8.61 -20.16 -4.28
CA ASP A 28 -9.10 -21.04 -5.33
C ASP A 28 -8.00 -21.24 -6.37
N THR A 29 -7.64 -22.49 -6.57
CA THR A 29 -6.72 -22.97 -7.60
C THR A 29 -7.46 -24.02 -8.41
N ALA A 30 -7.91 -23.65 -9.61
CA ALA A 30 -8.65 -24.58 -10.46
C ALA A 30 -7.81 -25.83 -10.77
N CYS A 31 -8.47 -26.99 -10.75
CA CYS A 31 -7.88 -28.24 -11.20
C CYS A 31 -7.82 -28.21 -12.74
N GLU A 32 -6.61 -28.33 -13.27
CA GLU A 32 -6.35 -28.31 -14.71
C GLU A 32 -6.21 -29.75 -15.25
N PRO A 33 -6.41 -29.99 -16.57
CA PRO A 33 -6.36 -31.34 -17.15
C PRO A 33 -5.04 -32.10 -16.95
N TYR A 34 -3.97 -31.38 -16.59
CA TYR A 34 -2.63 -31.91 -16.33
C TYR A 34 -2.36 -32.16 -14.83
N ASP A 35 -3.33 -31.92 -13.95
CA ASP A 35 -3.23 -32.24 -12.53
C ASP A 35 -3.55 -33.73 -12.33
N THR A 36 -2.52 -34.55 -12.06
CA THR A 36 -2.69 -36.00 -11.92
C THR A 36 -3.16 -36.40 -10.52
N ASP A 37 -2.56 -35.84 -9.46
CA ASP A 37 -2.85 -36.22 -8.06
C ASP A 37 -2.79 -35.05 -7.05
N GLU A 38 -2.14 -33.93 -7.38
CA GLU A 38 -2.02 -32.75 -6.49
C GLU A 38 -2.19 -31.44 -7.26
N VAL A 39 -2.88 -30.48 -6.64
CA VAL A 39 -3.05 -29.12 -7.16
C VAL A 39 -1.91 -28.24 -6.65
N TRP A 40 -1.04 -27.76 -7.54
CA TRP A 40 0.15 -26.98 -7.17
C TRP A 40 0.41 -25.83 -8.14
N ALA A 41 0.80 -24.64 -7.66
CA ALA A 41 1.20 -23.53 -8.53
C ALA A 41 2.67 -23.15 -8.30
N SER A 42 3.45 -23.03 -9.36
CA SER A 42 4.75 -22.36 -9.31
C SER A 42 4.56 -20.87 -9.54
N LEU A 43 5.13 -20.05 -8.66
CA LEU A 43 5.05 -18.60 -8.72
C LEU A 43 6.46 -18.05 -8.89
N THR A 44 6.62 -17.09 -9.79
CA THR A 44 7.78 -16.19 -9.76
C THR A 44 7.77 -15.39 -8.45
N PRO A 45 8.90 -14.81 -8.02
CA PRO A 45 8.93 -13.94 -6.85
C PRO A 45 7.92 -12.77 -6.92
N ALA A 46 7.68 -12.22 -8.11
CA ALA A 46 6.69 -11.15 -8.31
C ALA A 46 5.25 -11.65 -8.11
N GLU A 47 4.93 -12.83 -8.62
CA GLU A 47 3.60 -13.45 -8.47
C GLU A 47 3.34 -13.92 -7.04
N ALA A 48 4.36 -14.42 -6.35
CA ALA A 48 4.28 -14.78 -4.93
C ALA A 48 3.94 -13.56 -4.07
N ARG A 49 4.61 -12.42 -4.30
CA ARG A 49 4.28 -11.16 -3.63
C ARG A 49 2.87 -10.66 -3.97
N GLN A 50 2.46 -10.77 -5.24
CA GLN A 50 1.10 -10.40 -5.66
C GLN A 50 0.03 -11.25 -4.97
N LEU A 51 0.25 -12.56 -4.87
CA LEU A 51 -0.66 -13.48 -4.18
C LEU A 51 -0.73 -13.19 -2.68
N ALA A 52 0.42 -12.96 -2.04
CA ALA A 52 0.47 -12.55 -0.63
C ALA A 52 -0.35 -11.27 -0.38
N GLY A 53 -0.23 -10.26 -1.26
CA GLY A 53 -1.05 -9.05 -1.18
C GLY A 53 -2.56 -9.30 -1.35
N MET A 54 -2.97 -10.26 -2.17
CA MET A 54 -4.38 -10.66 -2.30
C MET A 54 -4.90 -11.36 -1.05
N LEU A 55 -4.09 -12.25 -0.46
CA LEU A 55 -4.39 -12.96 0.79
C LEU A 55 -4.52 -11.99 1.97
N LEU A 56 -3.56 -11.08 2.14
CA LEU A 56 -3.59 -10.06 3.19
C LEU A 56 -4.84 -9.17 3.10
N ARG A 57 -5.25 -8.77 1.89
CA ARG A 57 -6.47 -7.97 1.69
C ARG A 57 -7.74 -8.73 2.08
N GLN A 58 -7.85 -10.01 1.73
CA GLN A 58 -9.03 -10.80 2.08
C GLN A 58 -9.03 -11.19 3.56
N ALA A 59 -7.87 -11.43 4.17
CA ALA A 59 -7.73 -11.66 5.60
C ALA A 59 -8.20 -10.43 6.39
N ALA A 60 -7.71 -9.24 6.04
CA ALA A 60 -8.17 -8.01 6.67
C ALA A 60 -9.68 -7.76 6.49
N ALA A 61 -10.25 -8.11 5.33
CA ALA A 61 -11.69 -7.99 5.09
C ALA A 61 -12.54 -9.02 5.87
N VAL A 62 -11.93 -10.15 6.25
CA VAL A 62 -12.52 -11.19 7.10
C VAL A 62 -12.43 -10.82 8.58
N GLU A 63 -11.27 -10.30 9.00
CA GLU A 63 -10.97 -9.90 10.38
C GLU A 63 -11.69 -8.60 10.77
N ASN A 64 -11.80 -7.65 9.83
CA ASN A 64 -12.50 -6.38 9.99
C ASN A 64 -13.72 -6.32 9.05
N PRO A 65 -14.84 -6.98 9.40
CA PRO A 65 -16.09 -6.86 8.63
C PRO A 65 -16.65 -5.43 8.67
N HIS A 66 -16.18 -4.60 9.60
CA HIS A 66 -16.47 -3.18 9.69
C HIS A 66 -15.28 -2.38 9.14
N SER A 67 -15.52 -1.59 8.09
CA SER A 67 -14.51 -0.64 7.59
C SER A 67 -14.12 0.34 8.69
N LEU A 68 -12.81 0.54 8.91
CA LEU A 68 -12.34 1.58 9.80
C LEU A 68 -12.89 2.94 9.36
N ARG A 69 -13.24 3.79 10.32
CA ARG A 69 -13.71 5.14 10.00
C ARG A 69 -12.64 5.88 9.17
N PRO A 70 -13.03 6.77 8.24
CA PRO A 70 -12.07 7.63 7.55
C PRO A 70 -11.13 8.34 8.54
N GLY A 71 -9.83 8.34 8.24
CA GLY A 71 -8.81 8.94 9.10
C GLY A 71 -8.33 8.07 10.27
N ARG A 72 -8.88 6.87 10.48
CA ARG A 72 -8.28 5.87 11.39
C ARG A 72 -7.39 4.91 10.61
N ILE A 73 -6.19 4.68 11.16
CA ILE A 73 -5.20 3.72 10.69
C ILE A 73 -4.86 2.84 11.87
N GLU A 74 -4.76 1.53 11.64
CA GLU A 74 -4.32 0.54 12.63
C GLU A 74 -3.13 -0.21 12.07
N VAL A 75 -2.19 -0.57 12.94
CA VAL A 75 -0.95 -1.25 12.58
C VAL A 75 -0.70 -2.35 13.59
N ASP A 76 -0.64 -3.58 13.10
CA ASP A 76 -0.50 -4.78 13.92
C ASP A 76 0.74 -5.58 13.49
N PRO A 77 1.49 -6.16 14.43
CA PRO A 77 2.61 -7.03 14.11
C PRO A 77 2.12 -8.30 13.43
N VAL A 78 2.85 -8.75 12.40
CA VAL A 78 2.59 -10.04 11.73
C VAL A 78 3.69 -11.04 12.09
N ALA A 79 4.94 -10.72 11.75
CA ALA A 79 6.10 -11.56 12.06
C ALA A 79 7.41 -10.77 11.91
N GLY A 80 8.30 -10.82 12.91
CA GLY A 80 9.54 -10.03 12.87
C GLY A 80 9.23 -8.53 12.69
N ASP A 81 9.86 -7.90 11.71
CA ASP A 81 9.63 -6.49 11.34
C ASP A 81 8.51 -6.29 10.29
N LEU A 82 7.74 -7.35 9.95
CA LEU A 82 6.57 -7.24 9.09
C LEU A 82 5.35 -6.81 9.88
N TYR A 83 4.69 -5.74 9.42
CA TYR A 83 3.46 -5.21 10.00
C TYR A 83 2.35 -5.12 8.95
N ALA A 84 1.12 -5.42 9.37
CA ALA A 84 -0.08 -5.17 8.59
C ALA A 84 -0.65 -3.79 8.94
N ILE A 85 -1.10 -3.04 7.93
CA ILE A 85 -1.69 -1.72 8.08
C ILE A 85 -3.14 -1.77 7.59
N GLY A 86 -4.10 -1.53 8.48
CA GLY A 86 -5.51 -1.38 8.15
C GLY A 86 -5.90 0.08 7.97
N LEU A 87 -6.62 0.41 6.89
CA LEU A 87 -7.25 1.72 6.69
C LEU A 87 -8.53 1.61 5.85
N ARG A 88 -9.64 2.22 6.29
CA ARG A 88 -10.96 2.03 5.67
C ARG A 88 -11.26 0.52 5.46
N SER A 89 -11.44 0.10 4.21
CA SER A 89 -11.64 -1.28 3.76
C SER A 89 -10.41 -1.84 3.02
N HIS A 90 -9.23 -1.25 3.26
CA HIS A 90 -7.98 -1.58 2.59
C HIS A 90 -6.94 -2.05 3.60
N ALA A 91 -6.04 -2.90 3.12
CA ALA A 91 -4.89 -3.37 3.86
C ALA A 91 -3.62 -3.16 3.05
N LEU A 92 -2.56 -2.76 3.73
CA LEU A 92 -1.19 -2.65 3.23
C LEU A 92 -0.26 -3.42 4.18
N ALA A 93 0.99 -3.61 3.77
CA ALA A 93 2.03 -4.15 4.64
C ALA A 93 3.29 -3.30 4.51
N VAL A 94 4.10 -3.31 5.57
CA VAL A 94 5.44 -2.72 5.59
C VAL A 94 6.42 -3.68 6.27
N ASP A 95 7.65 -3.67 5.81
CA ASP A 95 8.74 -4.51 6.34
C ASP A 95 10.07 -3.76 6.25
N GLN A 96 11.08 -4.20 7.00
CA GLN A 96 12.43 -3.71 6.85
C GLN A 96 13.22 -4.55 5.84
N PRO A 97 14.24 -3.99 5.18
CA PRO A 97 15.14 -4.78 4.35
C PRO A 97 15.88 -5.82 5.18
N ALA A 98 16.31 -6.93 4.56
CA ALA A 98 17.01 -8.01 5.25
C ALA A 98 18.25 -7.55 6.03
N GLN A 99 19.02 -6.62 5.47
CA GLN A 99 20.20 -6.02 6.10
C GLN A 99 19.89 -5.16 7.35
N ALA A 100 18.62 -4.81 7.56
CA ALA A 100 18.14 -4.06 8.71
C ALA A 100 17.32 -4.92 9.69
N GLY A 101 17.26 -6.25 9.49
CA GLY A 101 16.59 -7.20 10.39
C GLY A 101 15.22 -7.70 9.92
N GLY A 102 14.68 -7.14 8.84
CA GLY A 102 13.39 -7.55 8.29
C GLY A 102 13.45 -8.65 7.23
N GLY A 103 12.30 -8.93 6.60
CA GLY A 103 12.15 -9.96 5.59
C GLY A 103 12.25 -9.45 4.14
N ASP A 104 12.35 -8.13 3.93
CA ASP A 104 12.21 -7.48 2.61
C ASP A 104 10.94 -7.94 1.85
N ALA A 105 9.87 -8.24 2.59
CA ALA A 105 8.62 -8.77 2.06
C ALA A 105 7.64 -7.67 1.61
N ALA A 106 7.87 -6.43 2.05
CA ALA A 106 7.06 -5.25 1.78
C ALA A 106 7.96 -3.99 1.83
N PRO A 107 7.53 -2.85 1.24
CA PRO A 107 8.30 -1.61 1.36
C PRO A 107 8.44 -1.16 2.80
N THR A 108 9.48 -0.40 3.09
CA THR A 108 9.65 0.23 4.40
C THR A 108 8.58 1.29 4.66
N PRO A 109 8.29 1.65 5.93
CA PRO A 109 7.43 2.78 6.24
C PRO A 109 7.91 4.10 5.61
N VAL A 110 9.22 4.28 5.45
CA VAL A 110 9.83 5.48 4.85
C VAL A 110 9.59 5.52 3.34
N GLU A 111 9.78 4.40 2.65
CA GLU A 111 9.46 4.26 1.22
C GLU A 111 7.96 4.49 0.98
N LEU A 112 7.11 3.93 1.85
CA LEU A 112 5.67 4.13 1.78
C LEU A 112 5.31 5.62 1.95
N CYS A 113 5.97 6.34 2.86
CA CYS A 113 5.80 7.79 3.03
C CYS A 113 6.17 8.57 1.76
N ALA A 114 7.34 8.29 1.16
CA ALA A 114 7.74 8.93 -0.10
C ALA A 114 6.77 8.60 -1.26
N SER A 115 6.28 7.36 -1.32
CA SER A 115 5.31 6.93 -2.33
C SER A 115 3.94 7.61 -2.17
N ALA A 116 3.53 7.94 -0.93
CA ALA A 116 2.31 8.69 -0.67
C ALA A 116 2.40 10.11 -1.27
N LEU A 117 3.56 10.75 -1.18
CA LEU A 117 3.80 12.05 -1.80
C LEU A 117 3.76 11.96 -3.34
N ALA A 118 4.45 10.98 -3.93
CA ALA A 118 4.47 10.77 -5.38
C ALA A 118 3.07 10.48 -5.95
N SER A 119 2.31 9.60 -5.29
CA SER A 119 0.94 9.26 -5.69
C SER A 119 -0.04 10.43 -5.53
N CYS A 120 0.12 11.27 -4.50
CA CYS A 120 -0.67 12.49 -4.34
C CYS A 120 -0.41 13.49 -5.48
N THR A 121 0.85 13.66 -5.88
CA THR A 121 1.22 14.45 -7.07
C THR A 121 0.56 13.90 -8.33
N ALA A 122 0.62 12.59 -8.55
CA ALA A 122 -0.01 11.93 -9.70
C ALA A 122 -1.53 12.12 -9.72
N HIS A 123 -2.20 12.02 -8.55
CA HIS A 123 -3.64 12.27 -8.42
C HIS A 123 -4.02 13.69 -8.83
N TYR A 124 -3.26 14.69 -8.35
CA TYR A 124 -3.47 16.09 -8.70
C TYR A 124 -3.21 16.36 -10.18
N ALA A 125 -2.16 15.75 -10.75
CA ALA A 125 -1.84 15.86 -12.16
C ALA A 125 -2.98 15.29 -13.04
N GLY A 126 -3.42 14.07 -12.76
CA GLY A 126 -4.54 13.45 -13.46
C GLY A 126 -5.82 14.26 -13.35
N GLY A 127 -6.13 14.77 -12.15
CA GLY A 127 -7.30 15.64 -11.97
C GLY A 127 -7.22 16.95 -12.74
N TYR A 128 -6.03 17.53 -12.92
CA TYR A 128 -5.83 18.69 -13.77
C TYR A 128 -6.09 18.35 -15.25
N LEU A 129 -5.53 17.25 -15.74
CA LEU A 129 -5.73 16.80 -17.11
C LEU A 129 -7.23 16.58 -17.42
N ASP A 130 -7.94 15.87 -16.55
CA ASP A 130 -9.39 15.62 -16.73
C ASP A 130 -10.21 16.90 -16.81
N ARG A 131 -9.98 17.87 -15.90
CA ARG A 131 -10.70 19.15 -15.89
C ARG A 131 -10.46 19.98 -17.15
N HIS A 132 -9.38 19.71 -17.87
CA HIS A 132 -9.04 20.39 -19.11
C HIS A 132 -9.28 19.53 -20.36
N GLY A 133 -9.94 18.39 -20.22
CA GLY A 133 -10.27 17.49 -21.32
C GLY A 133 -9.04 16.85 -21.98
N LEU A 134 -7.94 16.72 -21.24
CA LEU A 134 -6.70 16.11 -21.71
C LEU A 134 -6.61 14.65 -21.27
N SER A 135 -6.04 13.78 -22.12
CA SER A 135 -5.86 12.37 -21.77
C SER A 135 -4.81 12.20 -20.67
N ARG A 136 -5.00 11.20 -19.81
CA ARG A 136 -4.01 10.72 -18.84
C ARG A 136 -3.03 9.70 -19.42
N ASP A 137 -3.18 9.33 -20.68
CA ASP A 137 -2.30 8.34 -21.32
C ASP A 137 -0.85 8.80 -21.29
N GLY A 138 0.02 7.95 -20.73
CA GLY A 138 1.42 8.28 -20.52
C GLY A 138 1.70 9.22 -19.34
N LEU A 139 0.69 9.58 -18.53
CA LEU A 139 0.93 10.25 -17.26
C LEU A 139 1.78 9.32 -16.37
N HIS A 140 2.98 9.78 -16.04
CA HIS A 140 3.91 9.04 -15.22
C HIS A 140 4.54 9.95 -14.18
N VAL A 141 4.76 9.43 -12.97
CA VAL A 141 5.40 10.15 -11.89
C VAL A 141 6.50 9.29 -11.30
N THR A 142 7.72 9.80 -11.30
CA THR A 142 8.86 9.20 -10.59
C THR A 142 9.19 10.05 -9.37
N ALA A 143 9.70 9.39 -8.33
CA ALA A 143 10.19 10.08 -7.15
C ALA A 143 11.47 9.43 -6.66
N ASP A 144 12.48 10.26 -6.43
CA ASP A 144 13.73 9.89 -5.78
C ASP A 144 13.80 10.59 -4.43
N TYR A 145 14.23 9.90 -3.39
CA TYR A 145 14.42 10.50 -2.07
C TYR A 145 15.78 10.17 -1.48
N THR A 146 16.26 11.04 -0.60
CA THR A 146 17.50 10.82 0.16
C THR A 146 17.24 10.88 1.65
N MET A 147 17.96 10.06 2.41
CA MET A 147 17.92 10.10 3.88
C MET A 147 18.89 11.15 4.41
N ALA A 148 18.50 11.81 5.50
CA ALA A 148 19.35 12.74 6.20
C ALA A 148 20.57 12.02 6.80
N ARG A 149 21.74 12.65 6.70
CA ARG A 149 23.00 12.11 7.25
C ARG A 149 23.18 12.43 8.74
N ASP A 150 22.41 13.39 9.25
CA ASP A 150 22.37 13.80 10.64
C ASP A 150 21.18 13.16 11.38
N ARG A 151 21.12 13.38 12.71
CA ARG A 151 20.00 12.96 13.54
C ARG A 151 19.00 14.13 13.72
N PRO A 152 17.69 13.85 13.86
CA PRO A 152 17.05 12.54 13.79
C PRO A 152 16.95 12.00 12.35
N ALA A 153 16.85 10.67 12.23
CA ALA A 153 16.71 9.99 10.94
C ALA A 153 15.38 10.39 10.29
N ARG A 154 15.44 10.86 9.04
CA ARG A 154 14.30 11.36 8.27
C ARG A 154 14.64 11.41 6.78
N ILE A 155 13.64 11.53 5.93
CA ILE A 155 13.84 11.93 4.54
C ILE A 155 14.37 13.37 4.53
N ALA A 156 15.50 13.61 3.87
CA ALA A 156 16.09 14.94 3.71
C ALA A 156 15.53 15.68 2.50
N SER A 157 15.32 14.95 1.40
CA SER A 157 14.77 15.52 0.17
C SER A 157 13.99 14.48 -0.61
N VAL A 158 12.99 14.95 -1.37
CA VAL A 158 12.30 14.18 -2.39
C VAL A 158 12.30 15.02 -3.68
N SER A 159 12.76 14.43 -4.77
CA SER A 159 12.64 14.97 -6.13
C SER A 159 11.53 14.23 -6.84
N ILE A 160 10.61 14.95 -7.49
CA ILE A 160 9.48 14.36 -8.22
C ILE A 160 9.50 14.88 -9.64
N GLU A 161 9.46 13.96 -10.60
CA GLU A 161 9.32 14.27 -12.02
C GLU A 161 7.94 13.78 -12.50
N VAL A 162 7.26 14.61 -13.29
CA VAL A 162 5.95 14.30 -13.85
C VAL A 162 6.04 14.37 -15.37
N THR A 163 5.80 13.25 -16.03
CA THR A 163 5.67 13.16 -17.49
C THR A 163 4.18 13.21 -17.85
N ALA A 164 3.78 14.14 -18.71
CA ALA A 164 2.41 14.25 -19.21
C ALA A 164 2.44 14.55 -20.73
N PRO A 165 2.54 13.53 -21.60
CA PRO A 165 2.79 13.72 -23.03
C PRO A 165 1.68 14.47 -23.78
N SER A 166 0.45 14.38 -23.30
CA SER A 166 -0.73 15.05 -23.86
C SER A 166 -0.85 16.53 -23.48
N LEU A 167 0.04 17.05 -22.63
CA LEU A 167 -0.05 18.39 -22.07
C LEU A 167 0.47 19.45 -23.06
N PRO A 168 -0.37 20.41 -23.49
CA PRO A 168 0.09 21.56 -24.26
C PRO A 168 1.09 22.41 -23.45
N PRO A 169 2.19 22.91 -24.06
CA PRO A 169 3.23 23.66 -23.35
C PRO A 169 2.70 24.86 -22.55
N GLU A 170 1.69 25.55 -23.05
CA GLU A 170 1.04 26.69 -22.41
C GLU A 170 0.30 26.32 -21.10
N ARG A 171 -0.04 25.04 -20.91
CA ARG A 171 -0.69 24.53 -19.70
C ARG A 171 0.31 24.01 -18.66
N ALA A 172 1.58 23.83 -19.02
CA ALA A 172 2.61 23.33 -18.11
C ALA A 172 2.74 24.16 -16.80
N PRO A 173 2.71 25.50 -16.83
CA PRO A 173 2.73 26.30 -15.59
C PRO A 173 1.51 26.04 -14.70
N GLY A 174 0.33 25.84 -15.31
CA GLY A 174 -0.91 25.55 -14.59
C GLY A 174 -0.90 24.16 -13.94
N LEU A 175 -0.45 23.15 -14.67
CA LEU A 175 -0.27 21.80 -14.11
C LEU A 175 0.74 21.84 -12.96
N LEU A 176 1.89 22.49 -13.16
CA LEU A 176 2.95 22.61 -12.17
C LEU A 176 2.45 23.29 -10.89
N ALA A 177 1.66 24.36 -11.02
CA ALA A 177 1.03 25.04 -9.88
C ALA A 177 0.13 24.08 -9.09
N VAL A 178 -0.71 23.30 -9.77
CA VAL A 178 -1.64 22.36 -9.12
C VAL A 178 -0.89 21.24 -8.40
N ILE A 179 0.09 20.60 -9.02
CA ILE A 179 0.80 19.47 -8.40
C ILE A 179 1.67 19.91 -7.22
N ARG A 180 2.15 21.17 -7.22
CA ARG A 180 2.88 21.77 -6.08
C ARG A 180 2.01 22.00 -4.85
N HIS A 181 0.69 21.94 -4.99
CA HIS A 181 -0.27 22.10 -3.89
C HIS A 181 -0.99 20.79 -3.56
N CYS A 182 -0.40 19.64 -3.90
CA CYS A 182 -0.95 18.35 -3.52
C CYS A 182 -1.01 18.23 -1.99
N THR A 183 -2.05 17.55 -1.48
CA THR A 183 -2.33 17.51 -0.03
C THR A 183 -1.14 17.03 0.79
N VAL A 184 -0.48 15.95 0.35
CA VAL A 184 0.66 15.38 1.09
C VAL A 184 1.83 16.35 1.13
N LYS A 185 2.12 17.08 0.03
CA LYS A 185 3.17 18.09 0.05
C LYS A 185 2.83 19.24 0.99
N ASN A 186 1.59 19.73 0.97
CA ASN A 186 1.16 20.79 1.88
C ASN A 186 1.28 20.35 3.35
N THR A 187 1.03 19.08 3.67
CA THR A 187 1.25 18.50 5.01
C THR A 187 2.73 18.49 5.41
N LEU A 188 3.65 18.28 4.46
CA LEU A 188 5.10 18.34 4.75
C LEU A 188 5.59 19.79 4.90
N ASP A 189 5.09 20.71 4.07
CA ASP A 189 5.42 22.14 4.15
C ASP A 189 4.80 22.81 5.38
N ASN A 190 3.68 22.29 5.87
CA ASN A 190 2.97 22.74 7.07
C ASN A 190 2.76 21.54 7.99
N PRO A 191 3.81 21.10 8.71
CA PRO A 191 3.77 19.89 9.53
C PRO A 191 2.61 19.93 10.54
N PRO A 192 1.80 18.87 10.64
CA PRO A 192 0.75 18.80 11.64
C PRO A 192 1.35 18.60 13.04
N ASP A 193 0.58 18.94 14.07
CA ASP A 193 0.91 18.56 15.44
C ASP A 193 0.82 17.04 15.59
N VAL A 194 1.93 16.40 15.94
CA VAL A 194 2.00 14.95 16.17
C VAL A 194 2.15 14.70 17.67
N THR A 195 1.10 14.15 18.27
CA THR A 195 1.13 13.70 19.68
C THR A 195 1.22 12.18 19.73
N VAL A 196 2.12 11.67 20.55
CA VAL A 196 2.30 10.23 20.80
C VAL A 196 2.00 9.97 22.27
N SER A 197 1.09 9.03 22.54
CA SER A 197 0.70 8.61 23.88
C SER A 197 0.77 7.09 24.00
N LEU A 198 1.20 6.60 25.15
CA LEU A 198 1.17 5.18 25.50
C LEU A 198 -0.04 4.90 26.38
N ASN A 199 -0.82 3.88 26.05
CA ASN A 199 -1.83 3.33 26.93
C ASN A 199 -1.27 2.03 27.52
N ASP A 200 -1.00 2.03 28.83
CA ASP A 200 -0.64 0.82 29.55
C ASP A 200 -1.94 0.13 30.02
N THR A 201 -2.21 -1.05 29.48
CA THR A 201 -3.32 -1.92 29.91
C THR A 201 -2.88 -2.99 30.92
N GLY A 202 -1.69 -2.86 31.51
CA GLY A 202 -1.22 -3.75 32.57
C GLY A 202 -2.14 -3.73 33.79
N GLU A 203 -2.81 -4.86 34.05
CA GLU A 203 -3.38 -5.15 35.36
C GLU A 203 -2.27 -5.00 36.42
N ALA A 204 -2.50 -4.12 37.38
CA ALA A 204 -1.68 -4.07 38.58
C ALA A 204 -1.70 -5.46 39.23
N LEU A 205 -0.57 -6.17 39.16
CA LEU A 205 -0.32 -7.33 40.02
C LEU A 205 -0.33 -6.83 41.46
N VAL A 206 -1.50 -6.92 42.09
CA VAL A 206 -1.69 -6.71 43.53
C VAL A 206 -0.82 -7.74 44.23
N SER A 207 0.25 -7.27 44.88
CA SER A 207 1.00 -8.02 45.90
C SER A 207 0.52 -7.60 47.28
#